data_AF-A0A1V5PSW1-F1
#
_entry.id   AF-A0A1V5PSW1-F1
#
_cell.length_a   1.000
_cell.length_b   1.000
_cell.length_c   1.000
_cell.angle_alpha   90.00
_cell.angle_beta   90.00
_cell.angle_gamma   90.00
#
_symmetry.space_group_name_H-M   'P 1'
#
loop_
_entity.id
_entity.type
_entity.pdbx_description
1 polymer ?
#
loop_
_entity_poly.entity_id
_entity_poly.type
_entity_poly.pdbx_seq_one_letter_code
_entity_poly.pdbx_strand_id
1 'polypeptide(L)' 'MENKGVEKGLKALVLSLKEYTCDFEAVYNSVIKNEDYSKVTKDQVMKYFKD' A
#
# COMPACT_ATOMS: atom_id res chain seq x y z
N MET A 1 4.07 -16.27 13.09
CA MET A 1 2.64 -15.87 13.11
C MET A 1 2.53 -14.35 12.91
N GLU A 2 3.29 -13.77 11.97
CA GLU A 2 3.67 -12.34 12.06
C GLU A 2 3.17 -11.41 10.93
N ASN A 3 2.69 -11.90 9.79
CA ASN A 3 2.39 -10.99 8.67
C ASN A 3 0.96 -10.42 8.60
N LYS A 4 0.03 -10.82 9.48
CA LYS A 4 -1.36 -10.32 9.41
C LYS A 4 -1.49 -8.85 9.78
N GLY A 5 -0.60 -8.33 10.65
CA GLY A 5 -0.61 -6.91 11.04
C GLY A 5 -0.14 -6.02 9.89
N VAL A 6 1.00 -6.36 9.30
CA VAL A 6 1.58 -5.67 8.14
C VAL A 6 0.63 -5.68 6.95
N GLU A 7 -0.03 -6.81 6.67
CA GLU A 7 -0.97 -6.91 5.55
C GLU A 7 -2.20 -6.00 5.74
N LYS A 8 -2.78 -5.97 6.95
CA LYS A 8 -3.91 -5.08 7.25
C LYS A 8 -3.52 -3.60 7.20
N GLY A 9 -2.33 -3.27 7.69
CA GLY A 9 -1.80 -1.91 7.64
C GLY A 9 -1.55 -1.43 6.22
N LEU A 10 -0.94 -2.28 5.37
CA LEU A 10 -0.75 -2.00 3.95
C LEU A 10 -2.08 -1.74 3.25
N LYS A 11 -3.08 -2.61 3.47
CA LYS A 11 -4.43 -2.42 2.90
C LYS A 11 -5.04 -1.09 3.30
N ALA A 12 -5.02 -0.76 4.60
CA ALA A 12 -5.60 0.47 5.12
C ALA A 12 -4.90 1.72 4.54
N LEU A 13 -3.58 1.68 4.42
CA LEU A 13 -2.79 2.78 3.85
C LEU A 13 -3.12 2.99 2.37
N VAL A 14 -3.15 1.93 1.57
CA VAL A 14 -3.46 2.02 0.13
C VAL A 14 -4.86 2.58 -0.10
N LEU A 15 -5.86 2.07 0.62
CA LEU A 15 -7.23 2.56 0.52
C LEU A 15 -7.33 4.04 0.92
N SER A 16 -6.64 4.42 1.99
CA SER A 16 -6.64 5.82 2.46
C SER A 16 -5.99 6.77 1.45
N LEU A 17 -4.90 6.37 0.79
CA LEU A 17 -4.23 7.18 -0.22
C LEU A 17 -5.03 7.28 -1.53
N LYS A 18 -5.72 6.20 -1.91
CA LYS A 18 -6.60 6.13 -3.09
C LYS A 18 -7.73 7.16 -3.05
N GLU A 19 -8.20 7.54 -1.86
CA GLU A 19 -9.21 8.61 -1.69
C GLU A 19 -8.70 10.00 -2.13
N TYR A 20 -7.38 10.23 -2.11
CA TYR A 20 -6.78 11.51 -2.49
C TYR A 20 -6.26 11.54 -3.93
N THR A 21 -6.04 10.38 -4.55
CA THR A 21 -5.55 10.29 -5.93
C THR A 21 -5.86 8.94 -6.58
N CYS A 22 -6.26 8.98 -7.86
CA CYS A 22 -6.43 7.79 -8.71
C CYS A 22 -5.13 7.38 -9.41
N ASP A 23 -3.99 8.03 -9.14
CA ASP A 23 -2.69 7.70 -9.70
C ASP A 23 -2.01 6.59 -8.88
N PHE A 24 -1.95 5.39 -9.45
CA PHE A 24 -1.30 4.24 -8.83
C PHE A 24 0.19 4.47 -8.52
N GLU A 25 0.94 5.14 -9.40
CA GLU A 25 2.36 5.37 -9.19
C GLU A 25 2.58 6.35 -8.02
N ALA A 26 1.72 7.36 -7.89
CA ALA A 26 1.75 8.27 -6.74
C ALA A 26 1.47 7.53 -5.41
N VAL A 27 0.48 6.61 -5.40
CA VAL A 27 0.19 5.78 -4.23
C VAL A 27 1.35 4.86 -3.90
N TYR A 28 1.86 4.10 -4.88
CA TYR A 28 2.99 3.18 -4.67
C TYR A 28 4.22 3.90 -4.12
N ASN A 29 4.61 5.03 -4.72
CA ASN A 29 5.74 5.84 -4.27
C ASN A 29 5.56 6.39 -2.86
N SER A 30 4.32 6.63 -2.42
CA SER A 30 4.01 7.08 -1.06
C SER A 30 4.08 5.92 -0.06
N VAL A 31 3.64 4.73 -0.46
CA VAL A 31 3.70 3.51 0.37
C VAL A 31 5.15 3.13 0.68
N ILE A 32 6.02 3.05 -0.32
CA ILE A 32 7.41 2.58 -0.12
C ILE A 32 8.31 3.60 0.60
N LYS A 33 7.84 4.84 0.81
CA LYS A 33 8.51 5.83 1.67
C LYS A 33 8.34 5.53 3.16
N ASN A 34 7.35 4.72 3.54
CA ASN A 34 7.17 4.24 4.90
C ASN A 34 8.15 3.08 5.15
N GLU A 35 8.92 3.15 6.25
CA GLU A 35 9.96 2.16 6.57
C GLU A 35 9.41 0.73 6.66
N ASP A 36 8.22 0.56 7.24
CA ASP A 36 7.54 -0.73 7.41
C ASP A 36 7.12 -1.35 6.07
N TYR A 37 6.93 -0.51 5.05
CA TYR A 37 6.49 -0.92 3.71
C TYR A 37 7.55 -0.71 2.63
N SER A 38 8.78 -0.34 2.98
CA SER A 38 9.87 -0.06 2.03
C SER A 38 10.20 -1.20 1.06
N LYS A 39 9.85 -2.44 1.43
CA LYS A 39 10.11 -3.66 0.65
C LYS A 39 8.87 -4.21 -0.06
N VAL A 40 7.72 -3.56 0.02
CA VAL A 40 6.52 -4.06 -0.66
C VAL A 40 6.63 -3.87 -2.17
N THR A 41 6.12 -4.82 -2.94
CA THR A 41 6.15 -4.76 -4.40
C THR A 41 4.95 -4.00 -4.95
N LYS A 42 5.05 -3.54 -6.21
CA LYS A 42 3.91 -2.96 -6.94
C LYS A 42 2.72 -3.90 -6.95
N ASP A 43 2.92 -5.20 -7.12
CA ASP A 43 1.84 -6.19 -7.13
C ASP A 43 1.10 -6.27 -5.80
N GLN A 44 1.82 -6.19 -4.68
CA GLN A 44 1.22 -6.19 -3.34
C GLN A 44 0.38 -4.94 -3.10
N VAL A 45 0.81 -3.77 -3.60
CA VAL A 45 0.03 -2.53 -3.52
C VAL A 45 -1.17 -2.57 -4.48
N MET A 46 -0.97 -3.08 -5.70
CA MET A 46 -1.99 -3.18 -6.74
C MET A 46 -3.17 -4.06 -6.31
N LYS A 47 -2.91 -5.10 -5.52
CA LYS A 47 -3.95 -5.95 -4.90
C LYS A 47 -5.03 -5.12 -4.19
N TYR A 48 -4.65 -4.07 -3.46
CA TYR A 48 -5.60 -3.24 -2.70
C TYR A 48 -6.02 -1.96 -3.44
N PHE A 49 -5.27 -1.56 -4.47
CA PHE A 49 -5.62 -0.41 -5.28
C PHE A 49 -6.76 -0.70 -6.27
N LYS A 50 -6.85 -1.95 -6.76
CA LYS A 50 -7.92 -2.39 -7.68
C LYS A 50 -9.24 -2.76 -6.99
N ASP A 51 -9.18 -3.11 -5.70
CA ASP A 51 -10.36 -3.29 -4.83
C ASP A 51 -11.09 -1.95 -4.65
#